data_AF-A0A2N2MBI0-F1
#
_entry.id   AF-A0A2N2MBI0-F1
#
_cell.length_a   1.000
_cell.length_b   1.000
_cell.length_c   1.000
_cell.angle_alpha   90.00
_cell.angle_beta   90.00
_cell.angle_gamma   90.00
#
_symmetry.space_group_name_H-M   'P 1'
#
loop_
_entity.id
_entity.type
_entity.pdbx_description
1 polymer ?
#
loop_
_entity_poly.entity_id
_entity_poly.type
_entity_poly.pdbx_seq_one_letter_code
_entity_poly.pdbx_strand_id
1 'polypeptide(L)'
;MNLAANLAIAAGIIIEILLLWETSDRQKNIQPAPGIIAPGISRLQEIIALTVLVSWILIAVAEFFNPPLSLIVLSGIQGAIMFPAFAFLFAYGMVVPKLLPRVNEQTIVVITAIVLLSLVGQTELTWYSLAALAVPIVAIFLMALTMFIMPPALKSLYYFWYLICLLAMAYQSNFDLFFNSASADPQTSFDYFIAGAAGIFLLLHSIFLVRFFLMLTANILPKNRYLIKLAMPQLFSDEQMPRYKFLVILLLVVIVLWANRQFGFFPDLSLSSLLILFAVHFMDRSFKITGKL
;
A
#
# COMPACT_ATOMS: atom_id res chain seq x y z
N MET A 1 -8.44 23.78 1.36
CA MET A 1 -7.17 23.27 0.77
C MET A 1 -6.57 24.29 -0.19
N ASN A 2 -5.25 24.47 -0.18
CA ASN A 2 -4.52 25.35 -1.11
C ASN A 2 -4.04 24.57 -2.36
N LEU A 3 -3.38 25.25 -3.29
CA LEU A 3 -2.84 24.63 -4.51
C LEU A 3 -1.78 23.56 -4.17
N ALA A 4 -0.88 23.85 -3.23
CA ALA A 4 0.19 22.95 -2.83
C ALA A 4 -0.34 21.60 -2.32
N ALA A 5 -1.37 21.61 -1.47
CA ALA A 5 -2.01 20.38 -0.98
C ALA A 5 -2.62 19.54 -2.12
N ASN A 6 -3.29 20.17 -3.08
CA ASN A 6 -3.85 19.46 -4.24
C ASN A 6 -2.75 18.86 -5.12
N LEU A 7 -1.65 19.59 -5.33
CA LEU A 7 -0.49 19.09 -6.08
C LEU A 7 0.20 17.93 -5.34
N ALA A 8 0.30 18.00 -4.01
CA ALA A 8 0.85 16.94 -3.18
C ALA A 8 0.01 15.66 -3.27
N ILE A 9 -1.31 15.76 -3.17
CA ILE A 9 -2.22 14.61 -3.35
C ILE A 9 -2.07 14.04 -4.76
N ALA A 10 -2.11 14.88 -5.79
CA ALA A 10 -1.97 14.44 -7.19
C ALA A 10 -0.63 13.70 -7.41
N ALA A 11 0.46 14.25 -6.87
CA ALA A 11 1.77 13.64 -6.92
C ALA A 11 1.77 12.26 -6.25
N GLY A 12 1.24 12.17 -5.03
CA GLY A 12 1.12 10.91 -4.30
C GLY A 12 0.35 9.85 -5.09
N ILE A 13 -0.80 10.21 -5.66
CA ILE A 13 -1.62 9.33 -6.51
C ILE A 13 -0.81 8.85 -7.73
N ILE A 14 -0.21 9.78 -8.48
CA ILE A 14 0.53 9.45 -9.70
C ILE A 14 1.72 8.53 -9.38
N ILE A 15 2.48 8.83 -8.34
CA ILE A 15 3.64 8.04 -7.95
C ILE A 15 3.23 6.64 -7.53
N GLU A 16 2.16 6.50 -6.74
CA GLU A 16 1.67 5.18 -6.37
C GLU A 16 1.19 4.39 -7.58
N ILE A 17 0.47 5.01 -8.53
CA ILE A 17 0.07 4.37 -9.78
C ILE A 17 1.31 3.87 -10.56
N LEU A 18 2.35 4.69 -10.65
CA LEU A 18 3.60 4.31 -11.33
C LEU A 18 4.33 3.18 -10.60
N LEU A 19 4.33 3.17 -9.26
CA LEU A 19 4.90 2.08 -8.46
C LEU A 19 4.13 0.77 -8.65
N LEU A 20 2.80 0.81 -8.65
CA LEU A 20 1.95 -0.35 -8.95
C LEU A 20 2.15 -0.86 -10.38
N TRP A 21 2.37 0.04 -11.33
CA TRP A 21 2.72 -0.34 -12.69
C TRP A 21 4.09 -1.01 -12.76
N GLU A 22 5.08 -0.46 -12.05
CA GLU A 22 6.45 -0.96 -12.04
C GLU A 22 6.55 -2.35 -11.44
N THR A 23 5.87 -2.58 -10.32
CA THR A 23 5.75 -3.90 -9.71
C THR A 23 5.05 -4.89 -10.65
N SER A 24 3.98 -4.47 -11.33
CA SER A 24 3.25 -5.27 -12.30
C SER A 24 4.08 -5.71 -13.52
N ASP A 25 4.86 -4.79 -14.11
CA ASP A 25 5.67 -5.09 -15.29
C ASP A 25 6.87 -6.00 -14.95
N ARG A 26 7.44 -5.85 -13.75
CA ARG A 26 8.47 -6.76 -13.23
C ARG A 26 7.98 -8.19 -13.10
N GLN A 27 6.76 -8.39 -12.60
CA GLN A 27 6.17 -9.73 -12.47
C GLN A 27 6.10 -10.49 -13.80
N LYS A 28 6.04 -9.78 -14.93
CA LYS A 28 5.97 -10.39 -16.26
C LYS A 28 7.35 -10.78 -16.83
N ASN A 29 8.44 -10.60 -16.07
CA ASN A 29 9.82 -10.80 -16.55
C ASN A 29 10.09 -10.07 -17.88
N ILE A 30 9.36 -8.99 -18.15
CA ILE A 30 9.66 -8.11 -19.27
C ILE A 30 10.98 -7.45 -18.88
N GLN A 31 12.07 -7.79 -19.58
CA GLN A 31 13.37 -7.16 -19.33
C GLN A 31 13.17 -5.65 -19.41
N PRO A 32 13.33 -4.91 -18.29
CA PRO A 32 13.17 -3.47 -18.34
C PRO A 32 14.23 -2.93 -19.31
N ALA A 33 13.80 -2.09 -20.25
CA ALA A 33 14.74 -1.36 -21.07
C ALA A 33 15.74 -0.66 -20.15
N PRO A 34 17.06 -0.78 -20.40
CA PRO A 34 18.07 -0.15 -19.57
C PRO A 34 17.78 1.35 -19.45
N GLY A 35 17.93 1.88 -18.25
CA GLY A 35 17.79 3.30 -17.97
C GLY A 35 18.70 4.14 -18.87
N ILE A 36 18.28 5.37 -19.15
CA ILE A 36 19.01 6.33 -19.97
C ILE A 36 20.21 6.87 -19.18
N ILE A 37 20.06 7.03 -17.86
CA ILE A 37 21.01 7.72 -16.98
C ILE A 37 21.92 6.70 -16.28
N ALA A 38 21.38 5.56 -15.84
CA ALA A 38 22.16 4.54 -15.14
C ALA A 38 21.87 3.13 -15.67
N PRO A 39 22.89 2.35 -16.08
CA PRO A 39 22.71 1.02 -16.67
C PRO A 39 22.19 -0.06 -15.69
N GLY A 40 21.96 0.29 -14.41
CA GLY A 40 21.36 -0.58 -13.39
C GLY A 40 19.94 -0.21 -12.96
N ILE A 41 19.38 0.88 -13.48
CA ILE A 41 18.04 1.38 -13.12
C ILE A 41 17.09 1.14 -14.30
N SER A 42 15.86 0.71 -14.03
CA SER A 42 14.87 0.58 -15.11
C SER A 42 14.42 1.96 -15.59
N ARG A 43 14.11 2.12 -16.89
CA ARG A 43 13.54 3.38 -17.42
C ARG A 43 12.31 3.85 -16.64
N LEU A 44 11.50 2.92 -16.14
CA LEU A 44 10.33 3.25 -15.32
C LEU A 44 10.70 3.80 -13.94
N GLN A 45 11.75 3.28 -13.31
CA GLN A 45 12.29 3.85 -12.06
C GLN A 45 12.86 5.25 -12.25
N GLU A 46 13.52 5.51 -13.39
CA GLU A 46 13.96 6.86 -13.74
C GLU A 46 12.77 7.81 -13.90
N ILE A 47 11.70 7.36 -14.56
CA ILE A 47 10.45 8.12 -14.70
C ILE A 47 9.82 8.38 -13.32
N ILE A 48 9.75 7.39 -12.44
CA ILE A 48 9.26 7.57 -11.06
C ILE A 48 10.11 8.62 -10.33
N ALA A 49 11.44 8.49 -10.35
CA ALA A 49 12.34 9.43 -9.68
C ALA A 49 12.21 10.86 -10.23
N LEU A 50 12.13 11.01 -11.56
CA LEU A 50 11.91 12.30 -12.21
C LEU A 50 10.55 12.90 -11.83
N THR A 51 9.50 12.08 -11.77
CA THR A 51 8.16 12.50 -11.40
C THR A 51 8.15 13.00 -9.96
N VAL A 52 8.77 12.26 -9.03
CA VAL A 52 8.96 12.68 -7.63
C VAL A 52 9.68 14.03 -7.56
N LEU A 53 10.80 14.19 -8.27
CA LEU A 53 11.58 15.42 -8.28
C LEU A 53 10.76 16.62 -8.78
N VAL A 54 10.12 16.48 -9.95
CA VAL A 54 9.33 17.54 -10.57
C VAL A 54 8.12 17.89 -9.71
N SER A 55 7.42 16.90 -9.18
CA SER A 55 6.30 17.13 -8.26
C SER A 55 6.72 17.91 -7.02
N TRP A 56 7.85 17.57 -6.40
CA TRP A 56 8.35 18.31 -5.23
C TRP A 56 8.74 19.75 -5.56
N ILE A 57 9.36 20.00 -6.72
CA ILE A 57 9.65 21.36 -7.17
C ILE A 57 8.34 22.15 -7.34
N LEU A 58 7.32 21.57 -7.98
CA LEU A 58 6.04 22.23 -8.19
C LEU A 58 5.30 22.51 -6.87
N ILE A 59 5.33 21.57 -5.92
CA ILE A 59 4.75 21.75 -4.58
C ILE A 59 5.47 22.89 -3.86
N ALA A 60 6.81 22.89 -3.83
CA ALA A 60 7.60 23.93 -3.19
C ALA A 60 7.36 25.32 -3.80
N VAL A 61 7.26 25.40 -5.13
CA VAL A 61 6.90 26.65 -5.83
C VAL A 61 5.49 27.09 -5.44
N ALA A 62 4.51 26.18 -5.39
CA ALA A 62 3.14 26.50 -5.00
C ALA A 62 3.04 26.95 -3.52
N GLU A 63 3.81 26.35 -2.62
CA GLU A 63 3.91 26.77 -1.22
C GLU A 63 4.55 28.15 -1.09
N PHE A 64 5.64 28.40 -1.82
CA PHE A 64 6.38 29.66 -1.75
C PHE A 64 5.55 30.84 -2.27
N PHE A 65 4.89 30.70 -3.42
CA PHE A 65 4.10 31.77 -4.01
C PHE A 65 2.69 31.89 -3.43
N ASN A 66 2.13 30.80 -2.90
CA ASN A 66 0.78 30.69 -2.32
C ASN A 66 -0.29 31.50 -3.09
N PRO A 67 -0.53 31.19 -4.39
CA PRO A 67 -1.41 31.99 -5.21
C PRO A 67 -2.86 31.97 -4.66
N PRO A 68 -3.54 33.12 -4.56
CA PRO A 68 -4.92 33.17 -4.10
C PRO A 68 -5.85 32.64 -5.20
N LEU A 69 -6.22 31.37 -5.09
CA LEU A 69 -7.16 30.71 -6.01
C LEU A 69 -8.58 30.75 -5.43
N SER A 70 -9.58 30.93 -6.29
CA SER A 70 -10.98 30.83 -5.90
C SER A 70 -11.36 29.39 -5.59
N LEU A 71 -12.36 29.19 -4.72
CA LEU A 71 -12.88 27.87 -4.38
C LEU A 71 -13.34 27.08 -5.61
N ILE A 72 -13.91 27.74 -6.61
CA ILE A 72 -14.36 27.10 -7.87
C ILE A 72 -13.17 26.49 -8.62
N VAL A 73 -12.05 27.22 -8.70
CA VAL A 73 -10.83 26.73 -9.36
C VAL A 73 -10.21 25.56 -8.59
N LEU A 74 -10.12 25.68 -7.26
CA LEU A 74 -9.59 24.61 -6.40
C LEU A 74 -10.43 23.33 -6.50
N SER A 75 -11.76 23.45 -6.44
CA SER A 75 -12.67 22.32 -6.63
C SER A 75 -12.57 21.73 -8.05
N GLY A 76 -12.38 22.58 -9.07
CA GLY A 76 -12.14 22.13 -10.45
C GLY A 76 -10.86 21.31 -10.58
N ILE A 77 -9.77 21.76 -9.96
CA ILE A 77 -8.49 21.03 -9.92
C ILE A 77 -8.66 19.69 -9.20
N GLN A 78 -9.27 19.70 -8.01
CA GLN A 78 -9.53 18.47 -7.24
C GLN A 78 -10.37 17.48 -8.06
N GLY A 79 -11.45 17.94 -8.68
CA GLY A 79 -12.29 17.10 -9.55
C GLY A 79 -11.51 16.52 -10.75
N ALA A 80 -10.65 17.32 -11.38
CA ALA A 80 -9.81 16.88 -12.50
C ALA A 80 -8.74 15.84 -12.08
N ILE A 81 -8.30 15.83 -10.81
CA ILE A 81 -7.40 14.79 -10.28
C ILE A 81 -8.20 13.55 -9.87
N MET A 82 -9.30 13.73 -9.14
CA MET A 82 -10.06 12.63 -8.57
C MET A 82 -10.80 11.80 -9.63
N PHE A 83 -11.43 12.44 -10.61
CA PHE A 83 -12.18 11.73 -11.64
C PHE A 83 -11.37 10.67 -12.40
N PRO A 84 -10.19 10.99 -12.99
CA PRO A 84 -9.36 9.97 -13.64
C PRO A 84 -8.80 8.95 -12.64
N ALA A 85 -8.50 9.35 -11.41
CA ALA A 85 -8.06 8.42 -10.37
C ALA A 85 -9.14 7.37 -10.05
N PHE A 86 -10.41 7.78 -9.90
CA PHE A 86 -11.53 6.85 -9.70
C PHE A 86 -11.79 5.98 -10.92
N ALA A 87 -11.72 6.53 -12.14
CA ALA A 87 -11.85 5.74 -13.36
C ALA A 87 -10.75 4.66 -13.45
N PHE A 88 -9.51 5.01 -13.10
CA PHE A 88 -8.39 4.08 -12.98
C PHE A 88 -8.65 2.99 -11.93
N LEU A 89 -9.06 3.38 -10.72
CA LEU A 89 -9.39 2.45 -9.63
C LEU A 89 -10.45 1.45 -10.04
N PHE A 90 -11.51 1.91 -10.72
CA PHE A 90 -12.58 1.04 -11.17
C PHE A 90 -12.08 0.04 -12.23
N ALA A 91 -11.34 0.51 -13.23
CA ALA A 91 -10.80 -0.34 -14.29
C ALA A 91 -9.86 -1.42 -13.74
N TYR A 92 -8.91 -1.05 -12.87
CA TYR A 92 -7.89 -1.98 -12.39
C TYR A 92 -8.30 -2.76 -11.13
N GLY A 93 -9.19 -2.21 -10.30
CA GLY A 93 -9.75 -2.93 -9.15
C GLY A 93 -10.74 -4.01 -9.55
N MET A 94 -11.63 -3.72 -10.50
CA MET A 94 -12.71 -4.65 -10.89
C MET A 94 -12.38 -5.49 -12.11
N VAL A 95 -11.85 -4.89 -13.17
CA VAL A 95 -11.76 -5.54 -14.50
C VAL A 95 -10.42 -6.26 -14.66
N VAL A 96 -9.31 -5.57 -14.39
CA VAL A 96 -7.96 -6.06 -14.69
C VAL A 96 -7.09 -6.01 -13.43
N PRO A 97 -6.97 -7.12 -12.65
CA PRO A 97 -6.22 -7.14 -11.39
C PRO A 97 -4.69 -7.13 -11.59
N LYS A 98 -4.21 -6.67 -12.75
CA LYS A 98 -2.79 -6.70 -13.14
C LYS A 98 -1.94 -5.80 -12.23
N LEU A 99 -2.52 -4.75 -11.66
CA LEU A 99 -1.80 -3.75 -10.85
C LEU A 99 -1.77 -4.07 -9.36
N LEU A 100 -2.26 -5.25 -8.94
CA LEU A 100 -2.15 -5.66 -7.55
C LEU A 100 -0.74 -6.21 -7.29
N PRO A 101 -0.02 -5.67 -6.30
CA PRO A 101 1.26 -6.21 -5.93
C PRO A 101 1.08 -7.61 -5.37
N ARG A 102 2.00 -8.51 -5.72
CA ARG A 102 2.06 -9.82 -5.09
C ARG A 102 2.52 -9.65 -3.65
N VAL A 103 1.88 -10.37 -2.75
CA VAL A 103 2.27 -10.40 -1.35
C VAL A 103 2.69 -11.80 -0.97
N ASN A 104 3.70 -11.92 -0.12
CA ASN A 104 4.12 -13.17 0.50
C ASN A 104 3.59 -13.23 1.95
N GLU A 105 3.83 -14.36 2.62
CA GLU A 105 3.43 -14.53 4.02
C GLU A 105 4.03 -13.45 4.92
N GLN A 106 5.29 -13.09 4.70
CA GLN A 106 6.03 -12.14 5.55
C GLN A 106 5.45 -10.72 5.48
N THR A 107 5.12 -10.25 4.29
CA THR A 107 4.48 -8.94 4.07
C THR A 107 3.13 -8.89 4.76
N ILE A 108 2.33 -9.97 4.70
CA ILE A 108 1.05 -10.06 5.40
C ILE A 108 1.25 -9.93 6.92
N VAL A 109 2.25 -10.61 7.50
CA VAL A 109 2.55 -10.48 8.94
C VAL A 109 2.90 -9.04 9.30
N VAL A 110 3.81 -8.42 8.55
CA VAL A 110 4.26 -7.03 8.84
C VAL A 110 3.08 -6.08 8.77
N ILE A 111 2.26 -6.16 7.72
CA ILE A 111 1.10 -5.27 7.55
C ILE A 111 0.11 -5.49 8.68
N THR A 112 -0.19 -6.73 9.02
CA THR A 112 -1.13 -7.01 10.12
C THR A 112 -0.60 -6.49 11.46
N ALA A 113 0.72 -6.58 11.70
CA ALA A 113 1.34 -5.99 12.88
C ALA A 113 1.24 -4.46 12.90
N ILE A 114 1.46 -3.79 11.76
CA ILE A 114 1.28 -2.33 11.63
C ILE A 114 -0.16 -1.94 11.96
N VAL A 115 -1.15 -2.61 11.35
CA VAL A 115 -2.59 -2.32 11.58
C VAL A 115 -2.96 -2.51 13.05
N LEU A 116 -2.50 -3.59 13.68
CA LEU A 116 -2.76 -3.82 15.09
C LEU A 116 -2.15 -2.74 15.99
N LEU A 117 -0.88 -2.40 15.77
CA LEU A 117 -0.20 -1.41 16.58
C LEU A 117 -0.84 -0.02 16.42
N SER A 118 -1.30 0.32 15.21
CA SER A 118 -2.11 1.52 14.95
C SER A 118 -3.42 1.51 15.74
N LEU A 119 -4.15 0.38 15.71
CA LEU A 119 -5.43 0.22 16.38
C LEU A 119 -5.35 0.33 17.91
N VAL A 120 -4.33 -0.30 18.51
CA VAL A 120 -4.06 -0.22 19.95
C VAL A 120 -3.76 1.22 20.40
N GLY A 121 -3.31 2.08 19.48
CA GLY A 121 -3.06 3.49 19.75
C GLY A 121 -4.31 4.35 19.86
N GLN A 122 -5.35 4.04 19.09
CA GLN A 122 -6.41 5.00 18.76
C GLN A 122 -7.81 4.59 19.21
N THR A 123 -8.05 3.32 19.48
CA THR A 123 -9.41 2.82 19.72
C THR A 123 -9.56 2.24 21.12
N GLU A 124 -10.70 2.50 21.77
CA GLU A 124 -11.20 1.72 22.91
C GLU A 124 -11.66 0.33 22.45
N LEU A 125 -10.87 -0.33 21.59
CA LEU A 125 -11.18 -1.69 21.17
C LEU A 125 -11.12 -2.58 22.41
N THR A 126 -12.23 -3.25 22.63
CA THR A 126 -12.32 -4.27 23.66
C THR A 126 -11.26 -5.35 23.44
N TRP A 127 -10.72 -5.87 24.54
CA TRP A 127 -9.61 -6.84 24.52
C TRP A 127 -9.89 -8.07 23.64
N TYR A 128 -11.16 -8.49 23.53
CA TYR A 128 -11.57 -9.63 22.70
C TYR A 128 -11.47 -9.33 21.19
N SER A 129 -11.68 -8.08 20.78
CA SER A 129 -11.52 -7.65 19.38
C SER A 129 -10.04 -7.60 18.99
N LEU A 130 -9.19 -7.13 19.91
CA LEU A 130 -7.73 -7.19 19.76
C LEU A 130 -7.23 -8.63 19.71
N ALA A 131 -7.74 -9.51 20.57
CA ALA A 131 -7.39 -10.93 20.57
C ALA A 131 -7.80 -11.61 19.25
N ALA A 132 -9.00 -11.31 18.73
CA ALA A 132 -9.47 -11.84 17.44
C ALA A 132 -8.59 -11.40 16.27
N LEU A 133 -8.08 -10.16 16.29
CA LEU A 133 -7.12 -9.66 15.29
C LEU A 133 -5.72 -10.26 15.46
N ALA A 134 -5.31 -10.60 16.68
CA ALA A 134 -3.99 -11.16 16.97
C ALA A 134 -3.87 -12.66 16.62
N VAL A 135 -4.96 -13.44 16.72
CA VAL A 135 -4.94 -14.88 16.43
C VAL A 135 -4.43 -15.20 15.01
N PRO A 136 -4.94 -14.55 13.93
CA PRO A 136 -4.40 -14.73 12.58
C PRO A 136 -2.92 -14.37 12.49
N ILE A 137 -2.46 -13.36 13.22
CA ILE A 137 -1.05 -12.93 13.18
C ILE A 137 -0.15 -13.98 13.76
N VAL A 138 -0.47 -14.50 14.94
CA VAL A 138 0.34 -15.54 15.59
C VAL A 138 0.41 -16.77 14.68
N ALA A 139 -0.72 -17.15 14.06
CA ALA A 139 -0.76 -18.23 13.10
C ALA A 139 0.15 -17.97 11.88
N ILE A 140 0.04 -16.79 11.24
CA ILE A 140 0.84 -16.45 10.06
C ILE A 140 2.32 -16.29 10.43
N PHE A 141 2.63 -15.72 11.60
CA PHE A 141 3.99 -15.55 12.10
C PHE A 141 4.68 -16.89 12.37
N LEU A 142 4.00 -17.81 13.07
CA LEU A 142 4.51 -19.17 13.30
C LEU A 142 4.70 -19.91 11.96
N MET A 143 3.82 -19.68 10.99
CA MET A 143 3.95 -20.27 9.65
C MET A 143 5.13 -19.68 8.87
N ALA A 144 5.32 -18.36 8.93
CA ALA A 144 6.46 -17.67 8.32
C ALA A 144 7.80 -18.16 8.91
N LEU A 145 7.82 -18.52 10.19
CA LEU A 145 8.99 -19.14 10.83
C LEU A 145 9.20 -20.59 10.40
N THR A 146 8.13 -21.38 10.21
CA THR A 146 8.23 -22.83 9.93
C THR A 146 8.41 -23.19 8.45
N MET A 147 8.31 -22.23 7.52
CA MET A 147 8.45 -22.44 6.06
C MET A 147 7.49 -23.51 5.50
N PHE A 148 6.32 -23.68 6.12
CA PHE A 148 5.36 -24.69 5.69
C PHE A 148 4.72 -24.32 4.35
N ILE A 149 4.75 -25.23 3.38
CA ILE A 149 4.12 -25.01 2.06
C ILE A 149 2.60 -25.09 2.23
N MET A 150 1.93 -23.94 2.14
CA MET A 150 0.48 -23.90 2.36
C MET A 150 -0.35 -24.38 1.17
N PRO A 151 -1.48 -25.07 1.45
CA PRO A 151 -2.47 -25.34 0.42
C PRO A 151 -3.11 -24.02 -0.06
N PRO A 152 -3.50 -23.93 -1.36
CA PRO A 152 -4.05 -22.70 -1.95
C PRO A 152 -5.27 -22.12 -1.22
N ALA A 153 -6.08 -22.97 -0.58
CA ALA A 153 -7.25 -22.53 0.18
C ALA A 153 -6.85 -21.69 1.42
N LEU A 154 -5.83 -22.12 2.16
CA LEU A 154 -5.34 -21.34 3.32
C LEU A 154 -4.68 -20.03 2.88
N LYS A 155 -3.90 -20.06 1.79
CA LYS A 155 -3.35 -18.83 1.18
C LYS A 155 -4.44 -17.82 0.83
N SER A 156 -5.55 -18.28 0.27
CA SER A 156 -6.68 -17.40 -0.05
C SER A 156 -7.34 -16.79 1.20
N LEU A 157 -7.40 -17.52 2.32
CA LEU A 157 -7.91 -16.98 3.58
C LEU A 157 -6.96 -15.95 4.19
N TYR A 158 -5.64 -16.18 4.13
CA TYR A 158 -4.66 -15.21 4.62
C TYR A 158 -4.62 -13.95 3.76
N TYR A 159 -4.74 -14.10 2.45
CA TYR A 159 -4.84 -12.95 1.56
C TYR A 159 -6.15 -12.18 1.78
N PHE A 160 -7.27 -12.87 2.05
CA PHE A 160 -8.51 -12.21 2.45
C PHE A 160 -8.34 -11.41 3.75
N TRP A 161 -7.68 -12.00 4.75
CA TRP A 161 -7.36 -11.33 6.01
C TRP A 161 -6.51 -10.08 5.81
N TYR A 162 -5.47 -10.17 4.98
CA TYR A 162 -4.65 -9.03 4.57
C TYR A 162 -5.50 -7.89 4.00
N LEU A 163 -6.42 -8.21 3.08
CA LEU A 163 -7.30 -7.21 2.48
C LEU A 163 -8.27 -6.59 3.51
N ILE A 164 -8.75 -7.35 4.50
CA ILE A 164 -9.53 -6.80 5.62
C ILE A 164 -8.68 -5.83 6.44
N CYS A 165 -7.40 -6.15 6.70
CA CYS A 165 -6.51 -5.26 7.44
C CYS A 165 -6.28 -3.94 6.70
N LEU A 166 -6.08 -4.01 5.38
CA LEU A 166 -6.00 -2.81 4.56
C LEU A 166 -7.30 -2.01 4.56
N LEU A 167 -8.46 -2.67 4.50
CA LEU A 167 -9.75 -1.99 4.63
C LEU A 167 -9.90 -1.31 6.00
N ALA A 168 -9.46 -1.95 7.09
CA ALA A 168 -9.49 -1.35 8.41
C ALA A 168 -8.62 -0.09 8.51
N MET A 169 -7.45 -0.10 7.85
CA MET A 169 -6.60 1.10 7.72
C MET A 169 -7.24 2.16 6.84
N ALA A 170 -7.87 1.77 5.73
CA ALA A 170 -8.63 2.66 4.86
C ALA A 170 -9.73 3.39 5.65
N TYR A 171 -10.47 2.65 6.47
CA TYR A 171 -11.50 3.18 7.35
C TYR A 171 -10.94 4.15 8.39
N GLN A 172 -9.83 3.80 9.05
CA GLN A 172 -9.16 4.70 10.02
C GLN A 172 -8.57 5.96 9.38
N SER A 173 -8.06 5.83 8.16
CA SER A 173 -7.35 6.92 7.49
C SER A 173 -8.22 8.14 7.19
N ASN A 174 -9.54 8.07 7.44
CA ASN A 174 -10.55 9.08 7.16
C ASN A 174 -10.26 9.73 5.79
N PHE A 175 -10.88 9.18 4.74
CA PHE A 175 -10.85 9.76 3.40
C PHE A 175 -11.39 11.20 3.34
N ASP A 176 -11.70 11.84 4.47
CA ASP A 176 -11.88 13.28 4.63
C ASP A 176 -10.85 14.09 3.84
N LEU A 177 -9.59 13.67 3.71
CA LEU A 177 -8.64 14.42 2.88
C LEU A 177 -8.96 14.41 1.36
N PHE A 178 -9.72 13.42 0.90
CA PHE A 178 -10.22 13.32 -0.48
C PHE A 178 -11.58 14.01 -0.67
N PHE A 179 -12.39 14.10 0.39
CA PHE A 179 -13.79 14.55 0.31
C PHE A 179 -14.07 15.89 1.02
N ASN A 180 -13.30 16.25 2.04
CA ASN A 180 -13.47 17.37 2.95
C ASN A 180 -12.20 18.24 3.03
N SER A 181 -12.26 19.43 2.45
CA SER A 181 -11.12 20.35 2.33
C SER A 181 -10.69 21.08 3.63
N ALA A 182 -11.26 20.68 4.77
CA ALA A 182 -11.18 21.37 6.06
C ALA A 182 -10.89 20.36 7.20
N SER A 183 -9.71 19.75 7.20
CA SER A 183 -9.20 19.13 8.42
C SER A 183 -8.83 20.22 9.43
N ALA A 184 -9.20 20.03 10.70
CA ALA A 184 -9.00 21.01 11.77
C ALA A 184 -7.53 21.17 12.19
N ASP A 185 -6.69 20.18 11.88
CA ASP A 185 -5.25 20.19 12.20
C ASP A 185 -4.40 20.69 11.03
N PRO A 186 -3.33 21.47 11.29
CA PRO A 186 -2.39 21.90 10.27
C PRO A 186 -1.62 20.70 9.73
N GLN A 187 -1.99 20.24 8.54
CA GLN A 187 -1.28 19.18 7.82
C GLN A 187 -0.19 19.75 6.92
N THR A 188 0.91 19.01 6.80
CA THR A 188 2.01 19.37 5.92
C THR A 188 1.74 18.88 4.49
N SER A 189 2.38 19.46 3.47
CA SER A 189 2.31 18.92 2.10
C SER A 189 2.81 17.47 2.01
N PHE A 190 3.70 17.05 2.92
CA PHE A 190 4.13 15.66 3.02
C PHE A 190 3.00 14.72 3.48
N ASP A 191 2.16 15.16 4.43
CA ASP A 191 0.98 14.40 4.86
C ASP A 191 -0.02 14.24 3.70
N TYR A 192 -0.28 15.32 2.95
CA TYR A 192 -1.14 15.28 1.76
C TYR A 192 -0.59 14.35 0.67
N PHE A 193 0.73 14.33 0.50
CA PHE A 193 1.40 13.41 -0.41
C PHE A 193 1.21 11.95 -0.01
N ILE A 194 1.46 11.62 1.27
CA ILE A 194 1.26 10.26 1.79
C ILE A 194 -0.20 9.87 1.70
N ALA A 195 -1.13 10.77 2.05
CA ALA A 195 -2.56 10.53 1.95
C ALA A 195 -2.98 10.22 0.51
N GLY A 196 -2.47 10.95 -0.48
CA GLY A 196 -2.71 10.69 -1.89
C GLY A 196 -2.24 9.29 -2.32
N ALA A 197 -0.99 8.93 -1.98
CA ALA A 197 -0.40 7.64 -2.32
C ALA A 197 -1.08 6.47 -1.60
N ALA A 198 -1.22 6.56 -0.28
CA ALA A 198 -1.87 5.53 0.52
C ALA A 198 -3.36 5.41 0.19
N GLY A 199 -4.05 6.52 -0.08
CA GLY A 199 -5.47 6.51 -0.39
C GLY A 199 -5.78 5.78 -1.69
N ILE A 200 -5.05 6.04 -2.78
CA ILE A 200 -5.25 5.30 -4.03
C ILE A 200 -4.92 3.81 -3.85
N PHE A 201 -3.85 3.49 -3.11
CA PHE A 201 -3.46 2.12 -2.80
C PHE A 201 -4.56 1.38 -2.01
N LEU A 202 -5.02 1.97 -0.91
CA LEU A 202 -6.02 1.40 -0.02
C LEU A 202 -7.40 1.28 -0.70
N LEU A 203 -7.80 2.26 -1.50
CA LEU A 203 -9.04 2.21 -2.28
C LEU A 203 -9.00 1.10 -3.34
N LEU A 204 -7.87 0.95 -4.05
CA LEU A 204 -7.70 -0.14 -5.03
C LEU A 204 -7.89 -1.50 -4.37
N HIS A 205 -7.24 -1.72 -3.21
CA HIS A 205 -7.34 -2.97 -2.46
C HIS A 205 -8.72 -3.17 -1.85
N SER A 206 -9.41 -2.10 -1.45
CA SER A 206 -10.79 -2.17 -0.92
C SER A 206 -11.80 -2.56 -2.00
N ILE A 207 -11.68 -2.00 -3.21
CA ILE A 207 -12.50 -2.41 -4.37
C ILE A 207 -12.22 -3.86 -4.72
N PHE A 208 -10.93 -4.23 -4.76
CA PHE A 208 -10.53 -5.60 -5.05
C PHE A 208 -11.01 -6.59 -3.99
N LEU A 209 -11.07 -6.23 -2.71
CA LEU A 209 -11.61 -7.05 -1.62
C LEU A 209 -13.04 -7.51 -1.91
N VAL A 210 -13.91 -6.65 -2.43
CA VAL A 210 -15.29 -7.01 -2.78
C VAL A 210 -15.31 -8.12 -3.84
N ARG A 211 -14.51 -7.95 -4.89
CA ARG A 211 -14.35 -8.98 -5.93
C ARG A 211 -13.74 -10.25 -5.39
N PHE A 212 -12.74 -10.13 -4.53
CA PHE A 212 -12.03 -11.27 -3.94
C PHE A 212 -12.93 -12.06 -2.98
N PHE A 213 -13.80 -11.40 -2.23
CA PHE A 213 -14.82 -12.04 -1.40
C PHE A 213 -15.73 -12.95 -2.24
N LEU A 214 -16.20 -12.45 -3.40
CA LEU A 214 -16.99 -13.27 -4.33
C LEU A 214 -16.18 -14.48 -4.84
N MET A 215 -14.90 -14.29 -5.16
CA MET A 215 -14.02 -15.42 -5.52
C MET A 215 -13.83 -16.40 -4.36
N LEU A 216 -13.71 -15.92 -3.12
CA LEU A 216 -13.50 -16.75 -1.94
C LEU A 216 -14.70 -17.66 -1.68
N THR A 217 -15.93 -17.23 -1.97
CA THR A 217 -17.12 -18.09 -1.87
C THR A 217 -17.02 -19.32 -2.79
N ALA A 218 -16.21 -19.26 -3.86
CA ALA A 218 -15.94 -20.42 -4.71
C ALA A 218 -15.20 -21.56 -4.00
N ASN A 219 -14.54 -21.31 -2.86
CA ASN A 219 -13.92 -22.37 -2.06
C ASN A 219 -14.95 -23.25 -1.33
N ILE A 220 -16.17 -22.74 -1.10
CA ILE A 220 -17.27 -23.46 -0.45
C ILE A 220 -17.72 -24.63 -1.35
N LEU A 221 -17.89 -24.39 -2.65
CA LEU A 221 -18.30 -25.39 -3.62
C LEU A 221 -17.08 -26.10 -4.25
N PRO A 222 -16.91 -27.43 -4.07
CA PRO A 222 -15.75 -28.16 -4.58
C PRO A 222 -15.48 -27.97 -6.08
N LYS A 223 -16.56 -27.85 -6.87
CA LYS A 223 -16.50 -27.66 -8.33
C LYS A 223 -15.86 -26.33 -8.77
N ASN A 224 -15.84 -25.30 -7.90
CA ASN A 224 -15.34 -23.97 -8.25
C ASN A 224 -13.95 -23.68 -7.67
N ARG A 225 -13.38 -24.60 -6.88
CA ARG A 225 -12.05 -24.46 -6.26
C ARG A 225 -10.91 -24.25 -7.25
N TYR A 226 -11.09 -24.66 -8.51
CA TYR A 226 -10.09 -24.44 -9.57
C TYR A 226 -9.87 -22.95 -9.86
N LEU A 227 -10.89 -22.09 -9.66
CA LEU A 227 -10.78 -20.64 -9.87
C LEU A 227 -9.76 -20.02 -8.91
N ILE A 228 -9.78 -20.42 -7.64
CA ILE A 228 -8.81 -19.97 -6.63
C ILE A 228 -7.42 -20.51 -6.95
N LYS A 229 -7.30 -21.77 -7.41
CA LYS A 229 -6.00 -22.32 -7.83
C LYS A 229 -5.38 -21.56 -9.00
N LEU A 230 -6.19 -20.99 -9.90
CA LEU A 230 -5.72 -20.18 -11.02
C LEU A 230 -5.36 -18.75 -10.60
N ALA A 231 -6.12 -18.16 -9.68
CA ALA A 231 -5.93 -16.77 -9.24
C ALA A 231 -4.78 -16.61 -8.24
N MET A 232 -4.61 -17.55 -7.29
CA MET A 232 -3.64 -17.41 -6.20
C MET A 232 -2.20 -17.20 -6.66
N PRO A 233 -1.65 -17.91 -7.67
CA PRO A 233 -0.28 -17.67 -8.13
C PRO A 233 -0.03 -16.27 -8.71
N GLN A 234 -1.09 -15.53 -9.04
CA GLN A 234 -0.98 -14.15 -9.54
C GLN A 234 -0.97 -13.11 -8.40
N LEU A 235 -1.55 -13.45 -7.25
CA LEU A 235 -1.77 -12.55 -6.12
C LEU A 235 -0.83 -12.83 -4.94
N PHE A 236 -0.42 -14.09 -4.79
CA PHE A 236 0.40 -14.57 -3.71
C PHE A 236 1.74 -15.05 -4.25
N SER A 237 2.82 -14.54 -3.68
CA SER A 237 4.18 -14.99 -4.01
C SER A 237 4.60 -16.11 -3.07
N ASP A 238 5.07 -17.22 -3.65
CA ASP A 238 5.64 -18.33 -2.89
C ASP A 238 7.13 -18.10 -2.55
N GLU A 239 7.70 -16.96 -2.98
CA GLU A 239 9.07 -16.57 -2.65
C GLU A 239 9.15 -16.14 -1.19
N GLN A 240 9.81 -16.97 -0.38
CA GLN A 240 10.03 -16.68 1.03
C GLN A 240 11.30 -15.87 1.25
N MET A 241 11.17 -14.81 2.03
CA MET A 241 12.30 -14.00 2.48
C MET A 241 13.15 -14.77 3.52
N PRO A 242 14.49 -14.61 3.53
CA PRO A 242 15.32 -15.19 4.58
C PRO A 242 14.88 -14.73 5.97
N ARG A 243 14.70 -15.68 6.91
CA ARG A 243 14.14 -15.45 8.25
C ARG A 243 14.78 -14.28 9.00
N TYR A 244 16.11 -14.17 8.95
CA TYR A 244 16.82 -13.08 9.63
C TYR A 244 16.44 -11.71 9.07
N LYS A 245 16.30 -11.58 7.74
CA LYS A 245 15.90 -10.30 7.12
C LYS A 245 14.47 -9.95 7.51
N PHE A 246 13.56 -10.93 7.49
CA PHE A 246 12.19 -10.75 7.94
C PHE A 246 12.11 -10.26 9.40
N LEU A 247 12.82 -10.93 10.31
CA LEU A 247 12.84 -10.54 11.73
C LEU A 247 13.42 -9.13 11.93
N VAL A 248 14.47 -8.77 11.19
CA VAL A 248 15.04 -7.41 11.23
C VAL A 248 14.03 -6.37 10.75
N ILE A 249 13.33 -6.61 9.65
CA ILE A 249 12.30 -5.68 9.15
C ILE A 249 11.15 -5.56 10.14
N LEU A 250 10.65 -6.68 10.67
CA LEU A 250 9.58 -6.68 11.65
C LEU A 250 9.97 -5.90 12.92
N LEU A 251 11.17 -6.16 13.43
CA LEU A 251 11.70 -5.43 14.59
C LEU A 251 11.83 -3.93 14.30
N LEU A 252 12.33 -3.56 13.13
CA LEU A 252 12.46 -2.16 12.70
C LEU A 252 11.09 -1.47 12.66
N VAL A 253 10.08 -2.10 12.08
CA VAL A 253 8.71 -1.57 12.03
C VAL A 253 8.17 -1.33 13.43
N VAL A 254 8.33 -2.30 14.35
CA VAL A 254 7.90 -2.16 15.74
C VAL A 254 8.63 -1.02 16.44
N ILE A 255 9.96 -0.91 16.27
CA ILE A 255 10.77 0.16 16.86
C ILE A 255 10.33 1.53 16.34
N VAL A 256 10.11 1.67 15.03
CA VAL A 256 9.70 2.93 14.41
C VAL A 256 8.34 3.37 14.92
N LEU A 257 7.36 2.47 14.98
CA LEU A 257 6.03 2.78 15.53
C LEU A 257 6.09 3.13 17.02
N TRP A 258 6.85 2.36 17.80
CA TRP A 258 7.03 2.63 19.22
C TRP A 258 7.70 3.99 19.45
N ALA A 259 8.79 4.29 18.74
CA ALA A 259 9.49 5.56 18.84
C ALA A 259 8.59 6.73 18.42
N ASN A 260 7.82 6.58 17.34
CA ASN A 260 6.87 7.61 16.92
C ASN A 260 5.83 7.90 18.01
N ARG A 261 5.34 6.86 18.69
CA ARG A 261 4.38 7.04 19.79
C ARG A 261 4.98 7.74 21.01
N GLN A 262 6.28 7.55 21.27
CA GLN A 262 6.96 8.21 22.39
C GLN A 262 7.34 9.67 22.08
N PHE A 263 7.75 9.95 20.84
CA PHE A 263 8.34 11.24 20.48
C PHE A 263 7.45 12.12 19.59
N GLY A 264 6.42 11.57 18.97
CA GLY A 264 5.48 12.30 18.12
C GLY A 264 6.10 12.87 16.84
N PHE A 265 7.04 12.16 16.19
CA PHE A 265 7.73 12.67 15.00
C PHE A 265 6.78 12.87 13.80
N PHE A 266 5.81 11.97 13.63
CA PHE A 266 4.83 11.98 12.55
C PHE A 266 3.42 11.69 13.08
N PRO A 267 2.37 12.13 12.38
CA PRO A 267 1.02 11.63 12.64
C PRO A 267 0.97 10.11 12.50
N ASP A 268 0.36 9.41 13.46
CA ASP A 268 0.35 7.94 13.51
C ASP A 268 -0.24 7.29 12.25
N LEU A 269 -1.26 7.92 11.65
CA LEU A 269 -1.88 7.45 10.41
C LEU A 269 -0.96 7.63 9.19
N SER A 270 -0.29 8.77 9.06
CA SER A 270 0.69 9.04 7.99
C SER A 270 1.84 8.03 8.05
N LEU A 271 2.39 7.79 9.26
CA LEU A 271 3.48 6.85 9.45
C LEU A 271 3.05 5.40 9.14
N SER A 272 1.91 4.97 9.66
CA SER A 272 1.40 3.61 9.43
C SER A 272 1.13 3.38 7.94
N SER A 273 0.57 4.36 7.25
CA SER A 273 0.33 4.31 5.80
C SER A 273 1.64 4.21 5.01
N LEU A 274 2.64 5.01 5.37
CA LEU A 274 3.96 4.96 4.74
C LEU A 274 4.66 3.61 4.97
N LEU A 275 4.56 3.04 6.17
CA LEU A 275 5.10 1.72 6.48
C LEU A 275 4.39 0.60 5.71
N ILE A 276 3.09 0.70 5.49
CA ILE A 276 2.33 -0.24 4.64
C ILE A 276 2.82 -0.17 3.19
N LEU A 277 2.88 1.03 2.61
CA LEU A 277 3.41 1.21 1.24
C LEU A 277 4.83 0.67 1.12
N PHE A 278 5.68 0.95 2.11
CA PHE A 278 7.04 0.44 2.15
C PHE A 278 7.08 -1.09 2.20
N ALA A 279 6.30 -1.71 3.10
CA ALA A 279 6.26 -3.16 3.23
C ALA A 279 5.86 -3.83 1.90
N VAL A 280 4.81 -3.32 1.25
CA VAL A 280 4.28 -3.90 0.02
C VAL A 280 5.26 -3.77 -1.16
N HIS A 281 5.87 -2.59 -1.34
CA HIS A 281 6.73 -2.33 -2.50
C HIS A 281 8.16 -2.85 -2.36
N PHE A 282 8.65 -3.05 -1.13
CA PHE A 282 10.06 -3.39 -0.90
C PHE A 282 10.30 -4.78 -0.32
N MET A 283 9.32 -5.42 0.34
CA MET A 283 9.53 -6.76 0.91
C MET A 283 9.41 -7.90 -0.11
N ASP A 284 8.77 -7.68 -1.26
CA ASP A 284 8.73 -8.65 -2.37
C ASP A 284 10.09 -8.79 -3.08
N ARG A 285 11.07 -7.92 -2.78
CA ARG A 285 12.40 -7.96 -3.41
C ARG A 285 13.23 -9.11 -2.84
N SER A 286 13.28 -10.24 -3.54
CA SER A 286 14.40 -11.15 -3.43
C SER A 286 15.66 -10.45 -3.99
N PHE A 287 16.39 -9.75 -3.12
CA PHE A 287 17.75 -9.30 -3.44
C PHE A 287 18.59 -10.55 -3.72
N LYS A 288 18.63 -10.98 -4.99
CA LYS A 288 19.70 -11.82 -5.49
C LYS A 288 20.94 -10.96 -5.37
N ILE A 289 21.66 -11.12 -4.25
CA ILE A 289 23.04 -10.67 -4.17
C ILE A 289 23.70 -11.38 -5.33
N THR A 290 24.01 -10.63 -6.38
CA THR A 290 24.75 -11.12 -7.53
C THR A 290 26.01 -11.75 -6.97
N GLY A 291 26.05 -13.08 -7.00
CA GLY A 291 27.23 -13.85 -6.67
C GLY A 291 28.32 -13.50 -7.67
N LYS A 292 29.08 -12.47 -7.37
CA LYS A 292 30.46 -12.32 -7.80
C LYS A 292 31.30 -12.45 -6.55
N LEU A 293 31.57 -13.70 -6.20
CA LEU A 293 32.85 -14.10 -5.62
C LEU A 293 33.81 -14.28 -6.80
#